data_AF-A0A3S2PU62-F1
#
_entry.id   AF-A0A3S2PU62-F1
#
_cell.length_a   1.000
_cell.length_b   1.000
_cell.length_c   1.000
_cell.angle_alpha   90.00
_cell.angle_beta   90.00
_cell.angle_gamma   90.00
#
_symmetry.space_group_name_H-M   'P 1'
#
loop_
_entity.id
_entity.type
_entity.pdbx_description
1 polymer ?
#
loop_
_entity_poly.entity_id
_entity_poly.type
_entity_poly.pdbx_seq_one_letter_code
_entity_poly.pdbx_strand_id
1 'polypeptide(L)'
;MSASAIFVLDLKGKVLICRNYKGDVNMADIDHFMPLLMQQEEEGMICPVITRGNVHFMWIKHSNLYLVATTNKNSNASLVYSFLYKLVEVFTEYFKELEEESIQDNFVVVYELLDELMDFGFPQTTDSKILQEYITQEGAKLEVAKTKVPTTVTNAVSWRSEGIKYKKNEVFIDVIESINVLVNANGSVMSSDIVGSIKLKTMLSGMPELRLGLNDRVLFALTGRDKGKTVMMEDVKFHQCVRLSRFESDRTISFIPPDGESELMSYRINTHVKPLIWIESVIEKFSHSRVEIMVKAKGQFKKQSVANNVEIRVPVPSDADSPKFKTSTGNAKYVPEKDMVLWTIKSFPGGKEFLMRAHFGLPSVENDELEGKPPITVKFEIPYFTVSGIQVRYMKIIEKSGYQALPWVRYITQSGDYQLRTNDSDSNVLTKARTEFRMVLSQMDAGKALTAAAAKGNASEVQRILEECRVHPDTRNEFGRTALQVMMMGNSKIAGLLLEKGADPNVQDKHGIAPVHDAARTGFLDTLQVLVENGASVNIPDQNGALPIHIAIWEGHRDVVQFLAPRSDLKHANQSGQTAIDVARASCVPHMMDSLFAHIHS
;
A
#
# COMPACT_ATOMS: atom_id res chain seq x y z
N MET A 1 1.31 26.09 -17.49
CA MET A 1 0.40 25.81 -18.63
C MET A 1 -0.26 24.47 -18.36
N SER A 2 -1.57 24.34 -18.53
CA SER A 2 -2.34 23.26 -17.88
C SER A 2 -3.00 22.31 -18.90
N ALA A 3 -4.09 22.71 -19.55
CA ALA A 3 -4.76 21.90 -20.59
C ALA A 3 -4.68 22.58 -21.96
N SER A 4 -4.73 21.78 -23.03
CA SER A 4 -4.88 22.21 -24.41
C SER A 4 -6.35 22.14 -24.83
N ALA A 5 -6.94 20.97 -24.65
CA ALA A 5 -8.34 20.70 -24.86
C ALA A 5 -8.88 19.80 -23.75
N ILE A 6 -10.18 19.88 -23.52
CA ILE A 6 -10.91 19.05 -22.56
C ILE A 6 -12.00 18.32 -23.32
N PHE A 7 -12.13 17.03 -23.06
CA PHE A 7 -13.11 16.13 -23.64
C PHE A 7 -13.89 15.45 -22.53
N VAL A 8 -15.19 15.28 -22.75
CA VAL A 8 -16.04 14.39 -21.95
C VAL A 8 -16.47 13.26 -22.86
N LEU A 9 -16.13 12.03 -22.49
CA LEU A 9 -16.41 10.82 -23.25
C LEU A 9 -17.40 9.92 -22.50
N ASP A 10 -18.13 9.10 -23.24
CA ASP A 10 -18.91 7.98 -22.69
C ASP A 10 -18.01 6.78 -22.35
N LEU A 11 -18.60 5.70 -21.83
CA LEU A 11 -17.88 4.44 -21.53
C LEU A 11 -17.29 3.74 -22.77
N LYS A 12 -17.77 4.07 -23.97
CA LYS A 12 -17.29 3.51 -25.25
C LYS A 12 -16.17 4.34 -25.86
N GLY A 13 -15.82 5.48 -25.27
CA GLY A 13 -14.82 6.42 -25.78
C GLY A 13 -15.37 7.41 -26.81
N LYS A 14 -16.69 7.51 -27.01
CA LYS A 14 -17.30 8.50 -27.90
C LYS A 14 -17.30 9.86 -27.21
N VAL A 15 -16.89 10.90 -27.95
CA VAL A 15 -16.92 12.28 -27.49
C VAL A 15 -18.36 12.78 -27.36
N LEU A 16 -18.78 13.13 -26.13
CA LEU A 16 -20.07 13.77 -25.85
C LEU A 16 -19.97 15.29 -26.04
N ILE A 17 -18.91 15.89 -25.47
CA ILE A 17 -18.59 17.30 -25.63
C ILE A 17 -17.08 17.49 -25.63
N CYS A 18 -16.60 18.46 -26.40
CA CYS A 18 -15.18 18.81 -26.42
C CYS A 18 -15.01 20.32 -26.48
N ARG A 19 -13.96 20.82 -25.82
CA ARG A 19 -13.57 22.22 -25.87
C ARG A 19 -12.08 22.35 -26.09
N ASN A 20 -11.71 23.09 -27.12
CA ASN A 20 -10.33 23.44 -27.43
C ASN A 20 -10.02 24.84 -26.90
N TYR A 21 -8.96 24.98 -26.10
CA TYR A 21 -8.53 26.25 -25.55
C TYR A 21 -7.29 26.83 -26.25
N LYS A 22 -6.42 25.98 -26.82
CA LYS A 22 -5.11 26.41 -27.34
C LYS A 22 -4.86 26.11 -28.81
N GLY A 23 -5.52 25.09 -29.37
CA GLY A 23 -5.29 24.66 -30.75
C GLY A 23 -3.96 23.94 -30.99
N ASP A 24 -3.22 23.55 -29.94
CA ASP A 24 -1.89 22.95 -30.05
C ASP A 24 -1.87 21.41 -30.05
N VAL A 25 -3.02 20.78 -29.77
CA VAL A 25 -3.27 19.34 -29.94
C VAL A 25 -4.36 19.14 -31.00
N ASN A 26 -4.22 18.13 -31.86
CA ASN A 26 -5.27 17.80 -32.82
C ASN A 26 -6.44 17.13 -32.09
N MET A 27 -7.66 17.61 -32.32
CA MET A 27 -8.85 17.06 -31.66
C MET A 27 -9.10 15.60 -32.03
N ALA A 28 -8.63 15.14 -33.19
CA ALA A 28 -8.71 13.73 -33.62
C ALA A 28 -7.76 12.79 -32.84
N ASP A 29 -6.79 13.32 -32.08
CA ASP A 29 -5.90 12.47 -31.28
C ASP A 29 -6.66 11.74 -30.15
N ILE A 30 -7.85 12.23 -29.78
CA ILE A 30 -8.70 11.63 -28.74
C ILE A 30 -9.19 10.23 -29.11
N ASP A 31 -9.34 9.89 -30.40
CA ASP A 31 -9.81 8.58 -30.85
C ASP A 31 -8.87 7.44 -30.44
N HIS A 32 -7.61 7.78 -30.13
CA HIS A 32 -6.60 6.84 -29.67
C HIS A 32 -6.57 6.64 -28.16
N PHE A 33 -7.29 7.48 -27.39
CA PHE A 33 -7.30 7.40 -25.93
C PHE A 33 -7.88 6.07 -25.44
N MET A 34 -9.08 5.70 -25.92
CA MET A 34 -9.76 4.49 -25.44
C MET A 34 -9.01 3.19 -25.77
N PRO A 35 -8.47 2.98 -26.99
CA PRO A 35 -7.64 1.82 -27.27
C PRO A 35 -6.40 1.72 -26.38
N LEU A 36 -5.73 2.84 -26.09
CA LEU A 36 -4.56 2.87 -25.21
C LEU A 36 -4.92 2.57 -23.75
N LEU A 37 -6.08 3.07 -23.29
CA LEU A 37 -6.58 2.77 -21.95
C LEU A 37 -6.89 1.28 -21.80
N MET A 38 -7.55 0.68 -22.79
CA MET A 38 -7.85 -0.76 -22.78
C MET A 38 -6.57 -1.61 -22.79
N GLN A 39 -5.58 -1.23 -23.61
CA GLN A 39 -4.28 -1.91 -23.61
C GLN A 39 -3.59 -1.85 -22.24
N GLN A 40 -3.57 -0.67 -21.60
CA GLN A 40 -2.98 -0.53 -20.26
C GLN A 40 -3.75 -1.29 -19.17
N GLU A 41 -5.08 -1.40 -19.30
CA GLU A 41 -5.92 -2.18 -18.40
C GLU A 41 -5.62 -3.68 -18.54
N GLU A 42 -5.48 -4.20 -19.76
CA GLU A 42 -5.09 -5.59 -20.04
C GLU A 42 -3.67 -5.93 -19.55
N GLU A 43 -2.74 -4.99 -19.69
CA GLU A 43 -1.36 -5.13 -19.18
C GLU A 43 -1.27 -4.93 -17.64
N GLY A 44 -2.36 -4.53 -16.97
CA GLY A 44 -2.38 -4.24 -15.53
C GLY A 44 -1.61 -2.96 -15.14
N MET A 45 -1.32 -2.09 -16.10
CA MET A 45 -0.50 -0.89 -15.98
C MET A 45 -1.34 0.39 -16.09
N ILE A 46 -2.50 0.41 -15.42
CA ILE A 46 -3.41 1.57 -15.45
C ILE A 46 -2.71 2.79 -14.86
N CYS A 47 -2.55 3.82 -15.69
CA CYS A 47 -1.99 5.10 -15.28
C CYS A 47 -3.02 6.23 -15.53
N PRO A 48 -3.21 7.16 -14.57
CA PRO A 48 -4.03 8.35 -14.80
C PRO A 48 -3.54 9.25 -15.95
N VAL A 49 -2.27 9.10 -16.34
CA VAL A 49 -1.65 9.81 -17.47
C VAL A 49 -1.24 8.80 -18.55
N ILE A 50 -1.81 8.94 -19.73
CA ILE A 50 -1.46 8.15 -20.92
C ILE A 50 -0.67 9.03 -21.87
N THR A 51 0.42 8.52 -22.43
CA THR A 51 1.27 9.28 -23.37
C THR A 51 1.33 8.59 -24.71
N ARG A 52 1.14 9.35 -25.79
CA ARG A 52 1.30 8.90 -27.17
C ARG A 52 2.09 9.92 -27.95
N GLY A 53 3.31 9.57 -28.34
CA GLY A 53 4.22 10.50 -29.02
C GLY A 53 4.42 11.76 -28.19
N ASN A 54 3.97 12.91 -28.71
CA ASN A 54 4.08 14.21 -28.05
C ASN A 54 2.80 14.64 -27.32
N VAL A 55 1.74 13.82 -27.31
CA VAL A 55 0.46 14.15 -26.67
C VAL A 55 0.30 13.32 -25.39
N HIS A 56 -0.08 14.01 -24.32
CA HIS A 56 -0.39 13.44 -23.02
C HIS A 56 -1.89 13.59 -22.74
N PHE A 57 -2.52 12.49 -22.32
CA PHE A 57 -3.92 12.41 -21.91
C PHE A 57 -3.96 12.26 -20.39
N MET A 58 -4.48 13.26 -19.70
CA MET A 58 -4.73 13.22 -18.25
C MET A 58 -6.23 13.01 -18.05
N TRP A 59 -6.63 11.92 -17.41
CA TRP A 59 -8.03 11.54 -17.35
C TRP A 59 -8.50 11.19 -15.95
N ILE A 60 -9.78 11.42 -15.71
CA ILE A 60 -10.51 10.91 -14.55
C ILE A 60 -11.77 10.20 -15.03
N LYS A 61 -12.23 9.21 -14.28
CA LYS A 61 -13.52 8.55 -14.49
C LYS A 61 -14.49 8.99 -13.41
N HIS A 62 -15.68 9.44 -13.82
CA HIS A 62 -16.77 9.78 -12.92
C HIS A 62 -18.04 9.11 -13.44
N SER A 63 -18.66 8.24 -12.63
CA SER A 63 -19.82 7.45 -13.04
C SER A 63 -19.57 6.71 -14.38
N ASN A 64 -20.36 7.01 -15.40
CA ASN A 64 -20.27 6.50 -16.77
C ASN A 64 -19.52 7.44 -17.75
N LEU A 65 -18.78 8.42 -17.23
CA LEU A 65 -18.07 9.42 -18.03
C LEU A 65 -16.55 9.36 -17.82
N TYR A 66 -15.82 9.63 -18.89
CA TYR A 66 -14.39 9.95 -18.82
C TYR A 66 -14.20 11.43 -19.11
N LEU A 67 -13.56 12.15 -18.20
CA LEU A 67 -13.12 13.53 -18.43
C LEU A 67 -11.63 13.49 -18.75
N VAL A 68 -11.27 13.89 -19.96
CA VAL A 68 -9.91 13.80 -20.50
C VAL A 68 -9.40 15.18 -20.86
N ALA A 69 -8.29 15.59 -20.26
CA ALA A 69 -7.54 16.77 -20.65
C ALA A 69 -6.32 16.37 -21.47
N THR A 70 -6.15 16.98 -22.64
CA THR A 70 -4.99 16.75 -23.51
C THR A 70 -3.97 17.87 -23.38
N THR A 71 -2.70 17.55 -23.54
CA THR A 71 -1.62 18.54 -23.62
C THR A 71 -0.45 18.00 -24.43
N ASN A 72 0.29 18.88 -25.10
CA ASN A 72 1.52 18.54 -25.82
C ASN A 72 2.80 19.05 -25.14
N LYS A 73 2.66 19.67 -23.97
CA LYS A 73 3.75 20.32 -23.22
C LYS A 73 3.86 19.70 -21.84
N ASN A 74 4.98 20.00 -21.18
CA ASN A 74 5.15 19.71 -19.76
C ASN A 74 4.23 20.62 -18.93
N SER A 75 2.98 20.16 -18.77
CA SER A 75 1.93 20.86 -18.06
C SER A 75 1.89 20.44 -16.60
N ASN A 76 1.41 21.33 -15.72
CA ASN A 76 1.26 20.99 -14.32
C ASN A 76 0.08 20.02 -14.15
N ALA A 77 0.39 18.73 -14.02
CA ALA A 77 -0.61 17.68 -13.87
C ALA A 77 -1.51 17.90 -12.66
N SER A 78 -0.99 18.39 -11.53
CA SER A 78 -1.81 18.61 -10.33
C SER A 78 -2.88 19.67 -10.56
N LEU A 79 -2.56 20.72 -11.32
CA LEU A 79 -3.52 21.76 -11.71
C LEU A 79 -4.61 21.21 -12.63
N VAL A 80 -4.24 20.34 -13.57
CA VAL A 80 -5.20 19.69 -14.48
C VAL A 80 -6.14 18.77 -13.71
N TYR A 81 -5.63 17.89 -12.85
CA TYR A 81 -6.49 17.02 -12.05
C TYR A 81 -7.37 17.79 -11.09
N SER A 82 -6.82 18.80 -10.39
CA SER A 82 -7.62 19.66 -9.52
C SER A 82 -8.74 20.35 -10.28
N PHE A 83 -8.47 20.78 -11.51
CA PHE A 83 -9.49 21.36 -12.38
C PHE A 83 -10.53 20.33 -12.83
N LEU A 84 -10.13 19.12 -13.24
CA LEU A 84 -11.06 18.08 -13.67
C LEU A 84 -12.01 17.66 -12.53
N TYR A 85 -11.50 17.52 -11.31
CA TYR A 85 -12.36 17.26 -10.14
C TYR A 85 -13.28 18.45 -9.83
N LYS A 86 -12.79 19.69 -9.98
CA LYS A 86 -13.62 20.88 -9.78
C LYS A 86 -14.69 21.02 -10.87
N LEU A 87 -14.38 20.64 -12.10
CA LEU A 87 -15.33 20.59 -13.22
C LEU A 87 -16.47 19.61 -12.94
N VAL A 88 -16.14 18.42 -12.43
CA VAL A 88 -17.12 17.44 -11.93
C VAL A 88 -17.99 18.06 -10.84
N GLU A 89 -17.39 18.69 -9.83
CA GLU A 89 -18.11 19.33 -8.72
C GLU A 89 -19.09 20.40 -9.23
N VAL A 90 -18.64 21.30 -10.13
CA VAL A 90 -19.51 22.33 -10.71
C VAL A 90 -20.65 21.70 -11.51
N PHE A 91 -20.39 20.71 -12.35
CA PHE A 91 -21.45 20.03 -13.11
C PHE A 91 -22.43 19.29 -12.20
N THR A 92 -21.96 18.61 -11.16
CA THR A 92 -22.82 17.96 -10.17
C THR A 92 -23.69 18.98 -9.43
N GLU A 93 -23.18 20.18 -9.12
CA GLU A 93 -24.01 21.22 -8.48
C GLU A 93 -25.05 21.84 -9.42
N TYR A 94 -24.76 21.95 -10.71
CA TYR A 94 -25.72 22.42 -11.72
C TYR A 94 -26.78 21.36 -12.04
N PHE A 95 -26.39 20.11 -12.27
CA PHE A 95 -27.26 19.07 -12.81
C PHE A 95 -27.79 18.09 -11.75
N LYS A 96 -27.32 18.20 -10.49
CA LYS A 96 -27.52 17.25 -9.37
C LYS A 96 -26.84 15.90 -9.57
N GLU A 97 -26.97 15.31 -10.75
CA GLU A 97 -26.33 14.07 -11.16
C GLU A 97 -25.57 14.30 -12.47
N LEU A 98 -24.33 13.80 -12.53
CA LEU A 98 -23.45 13.95 -13.68
C LEU A 98 -23.34 12.62 -14.42
N GLU A 99 -24.16 12.47 -15.45
CA GLU A 99 -24.22 11.30 -16.33
C GLU A 99 -24.20 11.73 -17.81
N GLU A 100 -24.19 10.75 -18.72
CA GLU A 100 -24.26 10.98 -20.16
C GLU A 100 -25.48 11.83 -20.58
N GLU A 101 -26.66 11.51 -20.04
CA GLU A 101 -27.90 12.25 -20.31
C GLU A 101 -27.79 13.71 -19.86
N SER A 102 -27.22 13.96 -18.69
CA SER A 102 -27.02 15.31 -18.14
C SER A 102 -26.23 16.22 -19.09
N ILE A 103 -25.20 15.68 -19.75
CA ILE A 103 -24.37 16.42 -20.71
C ILE A 103 -25.10 16.65 -22.03
N GLN A 104 -25.81 15.64 -22.54
CA GLN A 104 -26.54 15.74 -23.82
C GLN A 104 -27.70 16.72 -23.74
N ASP A 105 -28.47 16.69 -22.65
CA ASP A 105 -29.64 17.56 -22.46
C ASP A 105 -29.27 19.01 -22.19
N ASN A 106 -28.10 19.26 -21.58
CA ASN A 106 -27.67 20.59 -21.14
C ASN A 106 -26.47 21.15 -21.92
N PHE A 107 -26.22 20.69 -23.16
CA PHE A 107 -25.01 21.01 -23.92
C PHE A 107 -24.71 22.52 -24.02
N VAL A 108 -25.73 23.38 -24.13
CA VAL A 108 -25.57 24.84 -24.20
C VAL A 108 -24.91 25.37 -22.93
N VAL A 109 -25.46 25.03 -21.77
CA VAL A 109 -24.94 25.46 -20.46
C VAL A 109 -23.55 24.89 -20.22
N VAL A 110 -23.31 23.64 -20.65
CA VAL A 110 -21.98 23.02 -20.51
C VAL A 110 -20.93 23.78 -21.33
N TYR A 111 -21.22 24.24 -22.55
CA TYR A 111 -20.30 25.06 -23.33
C TYR A 111 -20.03 26.42 -22.69
N GLU A 112 -21.08 27.10 -22.19
CA GLU A 112 -20.92 28.37 -21.47
C GLU A 112 -20.05 28.19 -20.22
N LEU A 113 -20.28 27.12 -19.45
CA LEU A 113 -19.47 26.78 -18.29
C LEU A 113 -18.02 26.50 -18.69
N LEU A 114 -17.77 25.70 -19.73
CA LEU A 114 -16.40 25.40 -20.17
C LEU A 114 -15.63 26.65 -20.63
N ASP A 115 -16.32 27.64 -21.20
CA ASP A 115 -15.73 28.92 -21.60
C ASP A 115 -15.41 29.84 -20.41
N GLU A 116 -16.27 29.84 -19.39
CA GLU A 116 -16.09 30.69 -18.20
C GLU A 116 -15.14 30.06 -17.16
N LEU A 117 -15.11 28.73 -17.06
CA LEU A 117 -14.29 28.00 -16.10
C LEU A 117 -12.80 28.03 -16.46
N MET A 118 -12.46 28.11 -17.75
CA MET A 118 -11.08 28.05 -18.22
C MET A 118 -10.89 28.91 -19.46
N ASP A 119 -9.83 29.73 -19.44
CA ASP A 119 -9.40 30.49 -20.61
C ASP A 119 -7.94 30.14 -20.95
N PHE A 120 -7.67 29.84 -22.22
CA PHE A 120 -6.35 29.47 -22.74
C PHE A 120 -5.60 28.42 -21.89
N GLY A 121 -6.34 27.46 -21.30
CA GLY A 121 -5.78 26.41 -20.45
C GLY A 121 -5.49 26.83 -19.01
N PHE A 122 -5.93 28.01 -18.57
CA PHE A 122 -5.84 28.51 -17.20
C PHE A 122 -7.23 28.55 -16.57
N PRO A 123 -7.46 27.82 -15.46
CA PRO A 123 -8.70 27.92 -14.70
C PRO A 123 -8.95 29.35 -14.23
N GLN A 124 -10.18 29.84 -14.40
CA GLN A 124 -10.63 31.17 -14.01
C GLN A 124 -11.58 31.07 -12.80
N THR A 125 -12.86 31.39 -12.98
CA THR A 125 -13.88 31.33 -11.94
C THR A 125 -14.44 29.93 -11.85
N THR A 126 -14.22 29.24 -10.73
CA THR A 126 -14.70 27.85 -10.54
C THR A 126 -15.75 27.69 -9.44
N ASP A 127 -16.19 28.81 -8.85
CA ASP A 127 -17.21 28.84 -7.80
C ASP A 127 -18.62 28.78 -8.43
N SER A 128 -19.20 27.58 -8.43
CA SER A 128 -20.55 27.26 -8.95
C SER A 128 -21.64 28.24 -8.51
N LYS A 129 -21.73 28.58 -7.21
CA LYS A 129 -22.75 29.50 -6.67
C LYS A 129 -22.69 30.90 -7.29
N ILE A 130 -21.50 31.35 -7.68
CA ILE A 130 -21.30 32.65 -8.34
C ILE A 130 -21.56 32.54 -9.83
N LEU A 131 -21.13 31.44 -10.45
CA LEU A 131 -21.44 31.13 -11.85
C LEU A 131 -22.96 31.09 -12.07
N GLN A 132 -23.73 30.57 -11.11
CA GLN A 132 -25.20 30.48 -11.19
C GLN A 132 -25.90 31.85 -11.22
N GLU A 133 -25.23 32.94 -10.83
CA GLU A 133 -25.82 34.28 -10.91
C GLU A 133 -25.91 34.81 -12.35
N TYR A 134 -25.06 34.32 -13.26
CA TYR A 134 -24.99 34.83 -14.64
C TYR A 134 -24.99 33.77 -15.73
N ILE A 135 -24.71 32.49 -15.41
CA ILE A 135 -24.90 31.32 -16.26
C ILE A 135 -26.10 30.55 -15.71
N THR A 136 -27.28 30.77 -16.31
CA THR A 136 -28.56 30.21 -15.84
C THR A 136 -29.08 29.13 -16.78
N GLN A 137 -29.67 28.06 -16.22
CA GLN A 137 -30.33 27.00 -17.00
C GLN A 137 -31.66 27.44 -17.61
N GLU A 138 -32.31 28.45 -17.03
CA GLU A 138 -33.53 29.00 -17.59
C GLU A 138 -33.18 29.77 -18.86
N GLY A 139 -33.64 29.25 -20.01
CA GLY A 139 -33.56 29.95 -21.28
C GLY A 139 -34.28 31.28 -21.19
N ALA A 140 -33.56 32.34 -20.85
CA ALA A 140 -34.09 33.68 -20.85
C ALA A 140 -34.56 33.97 -22.27
N LYS A 141 -35.89 34.06 -22.44
CA LYS A 141 -36.50 34.76 -23.57
C LYS A 141 -35.72 36.05 -23.77
N LEU A 142 -35.20 36.24 -24.98
CA LEU A 142 -34.53 37.44 -25.49
C LEU A 142 -35.05 38.74 -24.87
N GLU A 143 -34.53 39.10 -23.71
CA GLU A 143 -34.50 40.45 -23.18
C GLU A 143 -33.00 40.78 -23.16
N VAL A 144 -32.61 41.74 -24.00
CA VAL A 144 -31.23 42.17 -24.24
C VAL A 144 -30.72 42.95 -23.02
N ALA A 145 -30.61 42.25 -21.89
CA ALA A 145 -29.82 42.68 -20.75
C ALA A 145 -28.73 41.64 -20.62
N LYS A 146 -27.53 41.95 -21.15
CA LYS A 146 -26.31 41.26 -20.75
C LYS A 146 -26.29 41.27 -19.22
N THR A 147 -26.56 40.14 -18.60
CA THR A 147 -26.47 39.95 -17.15
C THR A 147 -25.10 40.47 -16.76
N LYS A 148 -25.04 41.60 -16.06
CA LYS A 148 -23.76 42.21 -15.70
C LYS A 148 -23.02 41.20 -14.83
N VAL A 149 -21.79 40.87 -15.22
CA VAL A 149 -20.93 39.99 -14.42
C VAL A 149 -20.91 40.52 -12.99
N PRO A 150 -21.22 39.68 -11.98
CA PRO A 150 -21.23 40.11 -10.59
C PRO A 150 -19.87 40.71 -10.21
N THR A 151 -19.88 41.80 -9.43
CA THR A 151 -18.63 42.41 -8.92
C THR A 151 -17.80 41.42 -8.10
N THR A 152 -18.45 40.42 -7.51
CA THR A 152 -17.85 39.29 -6.79
C THR A 152 -16.76 38.58 -7.61
N VAL A 153 -16.94 38.43 -8.92
CA VAL A 153 -15.97 37.75 -9.80
C VAL A 153 -14.62 38.49 -9.84
N THR A 154 -14.66 39.82 -9.74
CA THR A 154 -13.46 40.68 -9.75
C THR A 154 -12.94 41.04 -8.36
N ASN A 155 -13.68 40.69 -7.31
CA ASN A 155 -13.37 41.09 -5.94
C ASN A 155 -12.38 40.11 -5.29
N ALA A 156 -11.64 40.56 -4.27
CA ALA A 156 -10.76 39.69 -3.49
C ALA A 156 -11.53 38.59 -2.71
N VAL A 157 -12.84 38.81 -2.48
CA VAL A 157 -13.76 37.80 -1.94
C VAL A 157 -14.59 37.28 -3.10
N SER A 158 -14.15 36.17 -3.70
CA SER A 158 -14.77 35.59 -4.90
C SER A 158 -15.89 34.59 -4.60
N TRP A 159 -16.08 34.20 -3.34
CA TRP A 159 -16.97 33.10 -2.94
C TRP A 159 -18.25 33.54 -2.22
N ARG A 160 -18.51 34.85 -2.10
CA ARG A 160 -19.69 35.39 -1.41
C ARG A 160 -20.13 36.72 -2.03
N SER A 161 -21.37 36.77 -2.50
CA SER A 161 -21.96 37.98 -3.06
C SER A 161 -22.46 38.95 -1.98
N GLU A 162 -22.46 40.24 -2.32
CA GLU A 162 -22.99 41.29 -1.46
C GLU A 162 -24.53 41.29 -1.47
N GLY A 163 -25.14 41.75 -0.37
CA GLY A 163 -26.60 41.96 -0.32
C GLY A 163 -27.45 40.75 0.12
N ILE A 164 -26.82 39.61 0.42
CA ILE A 164 -27.51 38.43 0.98
C ILE A 164 -28.25 38.80 2.28
N LYS A 165 -29.52 38.42 2.40
CA LYS A 165 -30.36 38.70 3.58
C LYS A 165 -31.18 37.47 3.96
N TYR A 166 -31.11 37.13 5.25
CA TYR A 166 -31.90 36.07 5.86
C TYR A 166 -32.85 36.64 6.91
N LYS A 167 -34.03 36.02 7.05
CA LYS A 167 -34.97 36.34 8.14
C LYS A 167 -34.41 35.96 9.51
N LYS A 168 -33.65 34.87 9.56
CA LYS A 168 -32.96 34.36 10.76
C LYS A 168 -31.50 34.11 10.42
N ASN A 169 -30.60 34.63 11.23
CA ASN A 169 -29.17 34.46 11.04
C ASN A 169 -28.67 33.30 11.90
N GLU A 170 -28.32 32.19 11.27
CA GLU A 170 -27.94 30.95 11.94
C GLU A 170 -26.71 30.33 11.26
N VAL A 171 -25.87 29.68 12.05
CA VAL A 171 -24.70 28.94 11.56
C VAL A 171 -24.73 27.55 12.14
N PHE A 172 -24.76 26.52 11.32
CA PHE A 172 -24.61 25.13 11.76
C PHE A 172 -23.18 24.67 11.45
N ILE A 173 -22.57 24.01 12.43
CA ILE A 173 -21.21 23.49 12.38
C ILE A 173 -21.29 21.99 12.56
N ASP A 174 -20.93 21.26 11.52
CA ASP A 174 -20.84 19.82 11.52
C ASP A 174 -19.37 19.43 11.62
N VAL A 175 -18.98 18.93 12.79
CA VAL A 175 -17.64 18.37 13.01
C VAL A 175 -17.74 16.87 12.77
N ILE A 176 -17.26 16.43 11.61
CA ILE A 176 -17.33 15.06 11.14
C ILE A 176 -15.94 14.43 11.24
N GLU A 177 -15.79 13.35 11.99
CA GLU A 177 -14.56 12.57 12.08
C GLU A 177 -14.72 11.24 11.36
N SER A 178 -13.96 11.04 10.29
CA SER A 178 -13.83 9.76 9.60
C SER A 178 -12.64 8.98 10.16
N ILE A 179 -12.90 7.81 10.73
CA ILE A 179 -11.87 6.95 11.31
C ILE A 179 -11.39 5.95 10.27
N ASN A 180 -10.10 6.01 9.93
CA ASN A 180 -9.41 5.05 9.10
C ASN A 180 -8.61 4.13 10.00
N VAL A 181 -8.91 2.84 9.98
CA VAL A 181 -8.22 1.84 10.79
C VAL A 181 -7.95 0.63 9.92
N LEU A 182 -6.69 0.19 9.92
CA LEU A 182 -6.29 -1.07 9.32
C LEU A 182 -5.81 -2.01 10.43
N VAL A 183 -6.56 -3.08 10.66
CA VAL A 183 -6.19 -4.13 11.62
C VAL A 183 -5.59 -5.32 10.87
N ASN A 184 -4.44 -5.79 11.33
CA ASN A 184 -3.83 -7.01 10.81
C ASN A 184 -4.64 -8.24 11.25
N ALA A 185 -4.43 -9.35 10.58
CA ALA A 185 -5.12 -10.60 10.88
C ALA A 185 -4.83 -11.12 12.31
N ASN A 186 -3.64 -10.80 12.85
CA ASN A 186 -3.25 -11.07 14.24
C ASN A 186 -3.95 -10.18 15.29
N GLY A 187 -4.81 -9.24 14.87
CA GLY A 187 -5.49 -8.31 15.77
C GLY A 187 -4.66 -7.10 16.22
N SER A 188 -3.47 -6.87 15.65
CA SER A 188 -2.70 -5.64 15.87
C SER A 188 -3.16 -4.52 14.93
N VAL A 189 -3.37 -3.31 15.45
CA VAL A 189 -3.66 -2.13 14.62
C VAL A 189 -2.39 -1.72 13.87
N MET A 190 -2.41 -1.78 12.55
CA MET A 190 -1.28 -1.40 11.68
C MET A 190 -1.25 0.10 11.41
N SER A 191 -2.40 0.66 11.08
CA SER A 191 -2.57 2.08 10.83
C SER A 191 -3.88 2.56 11.46
N SER A 192 -3.86 3.77 12.00
CA SER A 192 -5.00 4.42 12.63
C SER A 192 -4.88 5.92 12.43
N ASP A 193 -5.67 6.44 11.49
CA ASP A 193 -5.74 7.86 11.19
C ASP A 193 -7.16 8.37 11.38
N ILE A 194 -7.29 9.57 11.93
CA ILE A 194 -8.56 10.28 11.99
C ILE A 194 -8.48 11.41 10.96
N VAL A 195 -9.37 11.37 9.97
CA VAL A 195 -9.56 12.47 9.02
C VAL A 195 -10.83 13.19 9.44
N GLY A 196 -10.66 14.37 10.02
CA GLY A 196 -11.76 15.23 10.41
C GLY A 196 -12.06 16.29 9.36
N SER A 197 -13.33 16.66 9.24
CA SER A 197 -13.82 17.73 8.38
C SER A 197 -14.79 18.58 9.18
N ILE A 198 -14.64 19.91 9.09
CA ILE A 198 -15.58 20.87 9.66
C ILE A 198 -16.37 21.46 8.50
N LYS A 199 -17.62 21.04 8.38
CA LYS A 199 -18.58 21.58 7.41
C LYS A 199 -19.43 22.65 8.08
N LEU A 200 -19.67 23.73 7.37
CA LEU A 200 -20.50 24.83 7.79
C LEU A 200 -21.74 24.92 6.91
N LYS A 201 -22.88 25.19 7.53
CA LYS A 201 -24.07 25.69 6.86
C LYS A 201 -24.38 27.08 7.39
N THR A 202 -24.04 28.10 6.61
CA THR A 202 -24.21 29.50 7.01
C THR A 202 -25.41 30.11 6.32
N MET A 203 -26.35 30.60 7.13
CA MET A 203 -27.46 31.43 6.70
C MET A 203 -27.30 32.78 7.37
N LEU A 204 -26.45 33.63 6.79
CA LEU A 204 -26.06 34.90 7.39
C LEU A 204 -26.31 36.06 6.43
N SER A 205 -26.78 37.18 6.96
CA SER A 205 -27.00 38.39 6.17
C SER A 205 -25.70 39.17 6.03
N GLY A 206 -25.49 39.82 4.88
CA GLY A 206 -24.33 40.68 4.63
C GLY A 206 -23.02 39.93 4.35
N MET A 207 -21.92 40.53 4.78
CA MET A 207 -20.54 40.02 4.63
C MET A 207 -19.87 39.86 6.00
N PRO A 208 -20.25 38.82 6.76
CA PRO A 208 -19.79 38.67 8.13
C PRO A 208 -18.36 38.10 8.17
N GLU A 209 -17.50 38.65 9.03
CA GLU A 209 -16.22 38.05 9.40
C GLU A 209 -16.45 37.07 10.56
N LEU A 210 -16.24 35.79 10.32
CA LEU A 210 -16.32 34.73 11.32
C LEU A 210 -14.94 34.44 11.90
N ARG A 211 -14.91 34.14 13.20
CA ARG A 211 -13.72 33.62 13.89
C ARG A 211 -14.07 32.36 14.65
N LEU A 212 -13.43 31.25 14.29
CA LEU A 212 -13.60 29.95 14.90
C LEU A 212 -12.48 29.70 15.92
N GLY A 213 -12.85 29.35 17.15
CA GLY A 213 -11.92 28.94 18.19
C GLY A 213 -12.02 27.44 18.47
N LEU A 214 -10.91 26.71 18.31
CA LEU A 214 -10.80 25.28 18.61
C LEU A 214 -9.89 25.06 19.84
N ASN A 215 -9.92 23.86 20.41
CA ASN A 215 -9.00 23.41 21.46
C ASN A 215 -7.66 22.88 20.88
N ASP A 216 -7.05 23.66 19.99
CA ASP A 216 -5.73 23.36 19.42
C ASP A 216 -4.63 23.45 20.49
N ARG A 217 -3.81 22.39 20.60
CA ARG A 217 -2.69 22.35 21.54
C ARG A 217 -1.69 23.47 21.28
N VAL A 218 -1.41 23.80 20.02
CA VAL A 218 -0.44 24.86 19.68
C VAL A 218 -0.93 26.22 20.15
N LEU A 219 -2.21 26.52 19.91
CA LEU A 219 -2.86 27.74 20.41
C LEU A 219 -2.85 27.81 21.96
N PHE A 220 -3.05 26.69 22.64
CA PHE A 220 -3.06 26.63 24.10
C PHE A 220 -1.66 26.77 24.70
N ALA A 221 -0.64 26.23 24.06
CA ALA A 221 0.76 26.43 24.43
C ALA A 221 1.14 27.91 24.35
N LEU A 222 0.75 28.60 23.27
CA LEU A 222 0.99 30.04 23.09
C LEU A 222 0.26 30.91 24.12
N THR A 223 -0.92 30.50 24.57
CA THR A 223 -1.75 31.25 25.53
C THR A 223 -1.54 30.83 27.00
N GLY A 224 -0.62 29.89 27.27
CA GLY A 224 -0.28 29.42 28.62
C GLY A 224 -1.38 28.58 29.29
N ARG A 225 -2.27 27.94 28.52
CA ARG A 225 -3.45 27.19 29.01
C ARG A 225 -3.33 25.68 28.88
N ASP A 226 -2.22 25.11 29.34
CA ASP A 226 -1.89 23.69 29.11
C ASP A 226 -2.70 22.67 29.95
N LYS A 227 -3.56 23.13 30.87
CA LYS A 227 -4.30 22.25 31.81
C LYS A 227 -5.64 21.71 31.29
N GLY A 228 -5.84 21.63 29.97
CA GLY A 228 -7.09 21.22 29.34
C GLY A 228 -6.94 20.07 28.33
N LYS A 229 -8.08 19.47 27.91
CA LYS A 229 -8.09 18.47 26.82
C LYS A 229 -7.83 19.19 25.49
N THR A 230 -6.61 19.10 24.99
CA THR A 230 -6.17 19.70 23.71
C THR A 230 -6.05 18.65 22.62
N VAL A 231 -6.20 19.08 21.37
CA VAL A 231 -6.00 18.24 20.19
C VAL A 231 -4.74 18.67 19.46
N MET A 232 -3.92 17.68 19.09
CA MET A 232 -2.77 17.84 18.19
C MET A 232 -3.23 17.51 16.78
N MET A 233 -3.31 18.53 15.92
CA MET A 233 -3.56 18.34 14.50
C MET A 233 -2.22 18.27 13.79
N GLU A 234 -1.99 17.23 13.00
CA GLU A 234 -0.74 17.08 12.23
C GLU A 234 -0.80 17.89 10.94
N ASP A 235 -1.91 17.75 10.21
CA ASP A 235 -2.15 18.48 8.97
C ASP A 235 -3.52 19.15 9.04
N VAL A 236 -3.60 20.37 8.52
CA VAL A 236 -4.84 21.14 8.42
C VAL A 236 -4.89 21.82 7.06
N LYS A 237 -5.95 21.52 6.31
CA LYS A 237 -6.27 22.16 5.05
C LYS A 237 -7.46 23.07 5.25
N PHE A 238 -7.36 24.29 4.75
CA PHE A 238 -8.43 25.27 4.86
C PHE A 238 -9.07 25.55 3.50
N HIS A 239 -10.33 25.96 3.54
CA HIS A 239 -10.99 26.59 2.42
C HIS A 239 -10.32 27.94 2.07
N GLN A 240 -10.45 28.36 0.81
CA GLN A 240 -9.92 29.64 0.30
C GLN A 240 -10.39 30.88 1.09
N CYS A 241 -11.48 30.74 1.85
CA CYS A 241 -12.04 31.83 2.63
C CYS A 241 -11.27 32.16 3.91
N VAL A 242 -10.37 31.27 4.34
CA VAL A 242 -9.58 31.43 5.55
C VAL A 242 -8.33 32.25 5.29
N ARG A 243 -8.10 33.27 6.11
CA ARG A 243 -6.89 34.09 6.04
C ARG A 243 -5.70 33.36 6.67
N LEU A 244 -4.95 32.64 5.84
CA LEU A 244 -3.79 31.83 6.27
C LEU A 244 -2.73 32.64 7.03
N SER A 245 -2.48 33.90 6.65
CA SER A 245 -1.51 34.78 7.33
C SER A 245 -1.85 35.04 8.81
N ARG A 246 -3.14 35.11 9.14
CA ARG A 246 -3.59 35.22 10.54
C ARG A 246 -3.42 33.90 11.28
N PHE A 247 -3.81 32.80 10.65
CA PHE A 247 -3.65 31.47 11.24
C PHE A 247 -2.18 31.13 11.53
N GLU A 248 -1.24 31.51 10.67
CA GLU A 248 0.18 31.27 10.88
C GLU A 248 0.76 32.10 12.04
N SER A 249 0.27 33.32 12.24
CA SER A 249 0.78 34.22 13.27
C SER A 249 0.22 33.94 14.67
N ASP A 250 -1.10 33.78 14.81
CA ASP A 250 -1.76 33.65 16.11
C ASP A 250 -2.68 32.42 16.24
N ARG A 251 -2.67 31.53 15.23
CA ARG A 251 -3.55 30.34 15.15
C ARG A 251 -5.04 30.67 15.17
N THR A 252 -5.42 31.91 14.84
CA THR A 252 -6.83 32.32 14.71
C THR A 252 -7.38 31.96 13.33
N ILE A 253 -8.45 31.16 13.32
CA ILE A 253 -9.18 30.84 12.10
C ILE A 253 -10.19 31.98 11.84
N SER A 254 -9.83 32.91 10.95
CA SER A 254 -10.64 34.07 10.57
C SER A 254 -11.00 34.00 9.09
N PHE A 255 -12.29 34.11 8.76
CA PHE A 255 -12.78 33.92 7.39
C PHE A 255 -14.10 34.66 7.13
N ILE A 256 -14.44 34.84 5.85
CA ILE A 256 -15.78 35.26 5.41
C ILE A 256 -16.44 34.04 4.76
N PRO A 257 -17.49 33.44 5.34
CA PRO A 257 -18.01 32.17 4.84
C PRO A 257 -18.73 32.32 3.48
N PRO A 258 -18.57 31.38 2.54
CA PRO A 258 -19.50 31.22 1.42
C PRO A 258 -20.93 31.03 1.93
N ASP A 259 -21.93 31.38 1.14
CA ASP A 259 -23.32 31.21 1.57
C ASP A 259 -23.80 29.76 1.46
N GLY A 260 -24.67 29.31 2.37
CA GLY A 260 -25.15 27.93 2.40
C GLY A 260 -24.13 26.92 2.94
N GLU A 261 -24.08 25.73 2.33
CA GLU A 261 -23.21 24.63 2.77
C GLU A 261 -21.81 24.74 2.15
N SER A 262 -20.76 24.57 2.97
CA SER A 262 -19.36 24.56 2.54
C SER A 262 -18.47 23.82 3.53
N GLU A 263 -17.38 23.20 3.06
CA GLU A 263 -16.34 22.67 3.94
C GLU A 263 -15.36 23.78 4.31
N LEU A 264 -15.23 24.09 5.60
CA LEU A 264 -14.32 25.14 6.08
C LEU A 264 -12.87 24.65 6.18
N MET A 265 -12.69 23.47 6.77
CA MET A 265 -11.38 22.89 6.98
C MET A 265 -11.45 21.38 7.09
N SER A 266 -10.41 20.70 6.64
CA SER A 266 -10.12 19.32 6.96
C SER A 266 -8.85 19.24 7.79
N TYR A 267 -8.80 18.29 8.71
CA TYR A 267 -7.66 18.08 9.58
C TYR A 267 -7.36 16.59 9.70
N ARG A 268 -6.08 16.25 9.83
CA ARG A 268 -5.63 14.88 10.04
C ARG A 268 -4.96 14.76 11.39
N ILE A 269 -5.30 13.67 12.09
CA ILE A 269 -4.72 13.33 13.38
C ILE A 269 -4.27 11.88 13.30
N ASN A 270 -2.96 11.66 13.42
CA ASN A 270 -2.40 10.34 13.59
C ASN A 270 -2.30 10.06 15.08
N THR A 271 -3.24 9.28 15.59
CA THR A 271 -3.24 8.85 16.99
C THR A 271 -3.65 7.40 17.02
N HIS A 272 -2.96 6.59 17.82
CA HIS A 272 -3.32 5.20 18.01
C HIS A 272 -4.63 5.11 18.80
N VAL A 273 -5.74 5.01 18.08
CA VAL A 273 -7.06 4.80 18.67
C VAL A 273 -7.37 3.32 18.67
N LYS A 274 -7.91 2.83 19.78
CA LYS A 274 -8.51 1.48 19.80
C LYS A 274 -9.73 1.48 18.87
N PRO A 275 -9.90 0.47 18.00
CA PRO A 275 -11.00 0.46 17.04
C PRO A 275 -12.35 0.50 17.77
N LEU A 276 -13.22 1.45 17.40
CA LEU A 276 -14.48 1.67 18.09
C LEU A 276 -15.41 0.47 18.01
N ILE A 277 -15.44 -0.22 16.86
CA ILE A 277 -16.15 -1.48 16.69
C ILE A 277 -15.11 -2.55 16.39
N TRP A 278 -14.78 -3.34 17.40
CA TRP A 278 -13.85 -4.45 17.27
C TRP A 278 -14.58 -5.64 16.65
N ILE A 279 -14.05 -6.16 15.54
CA ILE A 279 -14.58 -7.36 14.90
C ILE A 279 -13.57 -8.49 15.08
N GLU A 280 -14.05 -9.59 15.63
CA GLU A 280 -13.34 -10.86 15.67
C GLU A 280 -14.07 -11.81 14.73
N SER A 281 -13.36 -12.32 13.72
CA SER A 281 -13.93 -13.22 12.72
C SER A 281 -13.12 -14.50 12.68
N VAL A 282 -13.81 -15.62 12.79
CA VAL A 282 -13.24 -16.96 12.63
C VAL A 282 -13.91 -17.59 11.43
N ILE A 283 -13.10 -17.95 10.44
CA ILE A 283 -13.54 -18.62 9.21
C ILE A 283 -13.02 -20.06 9.28
N GLU A 284 -13.94 -21.00 9.30
CA GLU A 284 -13.69 -22.44 9.25
C GLU A 284 -14.11 -22.95 7.88
N LYS A 285 -13.13 -23.18 7.01
CA LYS A 285 -13.36 -23.76 5.68
C LYS A 285 -13.19 -25.28 5.78
N PHE A 286 -14.21 -26.01 5.34
CA PHE A 286 -14.15 -27.45 5.15
C PHE A 286 -14.11 -27.71 3.63
N SER A 287 -12.94 -28.09 3.12
CA SER A 287 -12.74 -28.34 1.68
C SER A 287 -13.82 -29.27 1.12
N HIS A 288 -14.33 -28.92 -0.07
CA HIS A 288 -15.36 -29.66 -0.80
C HIS A 288 -16.71 -29.85 -0.07
N SER A 289 -16.98 -29.08 0.99
CA SER A 289 -18.19 -29.27 1.79
C SER A 289 -18.88 -27.97 2.18
N ARG A 290 -18.24 -27.11 2.99
CA ARG A 290 -18.91 -25.95 3.58
C ARG A 290 -17.93 -24.93 4.14
N VAL A 291 -18.41 -23.70 4.30
CA VAL A 291 -17.72 -22.66 5.09
C VAL A 291 -18.62 -22.24 6.24
N GLU A 292 -18.06 -22.26 7.44
CA GLU A 292 -18.68 -21.68 8.63
C GLU A 292 -17.94 -20.41 9.02
N ILE A 293 -18.67 -19.30 9.11
CA ILE A 293 -18.13 -17.98 9.45
C ILE A 293 -18.77 -17.53 10.74
N MET A 294 -17.96 -17.33 11.77
CA MET A 294 -18.39 -16.78 13.05
C MET A 294 -17.81 -15.38 13.24
N VAL A 295 -18.67 -14.38 13.33
CA VAL A 295 -18.28 -12.98 13.49
C VAL A 295 -18.83 -12.45 14.80
N LYS A 296 -17.92 -11.99 15.67
CA LYS A 296 -18.23 -11.31 16.92
C LYS A 296 -17.89 -9.84 16.79
N ALA A 297 -18.88 -8.98 16.96
CA ALA A 297 -18.72 -7.52 16.94
C ALA A 297 -18.84 -6.95 18.36
N LYS A 298 -17.88 -6.15 18.81
CA LYS A 298 -17.82 -5.54 20.14
C LYS A 298 -17.62 -4.03 20.05
N GLY A 299 -18.52 -3.26 20.63
CA GLY A 299 -18.41 -1.80 20.68
C GLY A 299 -17.47 -1.36 21.81
N GLN A 300 -16.30 -0.83 21.48
CA GLN A 300 -15.29 -0.30 22.41
C GLN A 300 -15.39 1.22 22.59
N PHE A 301 -16.60 1.75 22.69
CA PHE A 301 -16.85 3.17 22.98
C PHE A 301 -17.75 3.34 24.20
N LYS A 302 -17.99 4.59 24.60
CA LYS A 302 -18.77 4.93 25.79
C LYS A 302 -20.16 4.28 25.73
N LYS A 303 -20.58 3.66 26.82
CA LYS A 303 -21.88 2.96 26.93
C LYS A 303 -23.11 3.86 26.68
N GLN A 304 -22.96 5.17 26.90
CA GLN A 304 -24.00 6.18 26.68
C GLN A 304 -24.15 6.55 25.19
N SER A 305 -23.11 6.31 24.40
CA SER A 305 -23.12 6.54 22.96
C SER A 305 -23.65 5.29 22.26
N VAL A 306 -24.25 5.50 21.09
CA VAL A 306 -24.85 4.46 20.27
C VAL A 306 -24.39 4.69 18.84
N ALA A 307 -23.88 3.64 18.20
CA ALA A 307 -23.61 3.66 16.77
C ALA A 307 -24.89 3.29 16.01
N ASN A 308 -25.25 4.11 15.03
CA ASN A 308 -26.41 3.96 14.18
C ASN A 308 -25.99 3.29 12.86
N ASN A 309 -26.92 2.52 12.28
CA ASN A 309 -26.81 1.93 10.94
C ASN A 309 -25.45 1.25 10.71
N VAL A 310 -25.05 0.39 11.65
CA VAL A 310 -23.79 -0.35 11.54
C VAL A 310 -23.96 -1.41 10.46
N GLU A 311 -23.12 -1.37 9.43
CA GLU A 311 -23.02 -2.37 8.38
C GLU A 311 -21.66 -3.06 8.46
N ILE A 312 -21.65 -4.36 8.72
CA ILE A 312 -20.44 -5.18 8.71
C ILE A 312 -20.46 -6.00 7.43
N ARG A 313 -19.48 -5.77 6.56
CA ARG A 313 -19.33 -6.46 5.27
C ARG A 313 -18.24 -7.50 5.42
N VAL A 314 -18.64 -8.76 5.37
CA VAL A 314 -17.76 -9.91 5.56
C VAL A 314 -17.64 -10.62 4.23
N PRO A 315 -16.44 -10.63 3.62
CA PRO A 315 -16.22 -11.36 2.38
C PRO A 315 -16.45 -12.85 2.55
N VAL A 316 -16.99 -13.47 1.51
CA VAL A 316 -17.19 -14.91 1.41
C VAL A 316 -16.62 -15.41 0.08
N PRO A 317 -16.29 -16.70 -0.05
CA PRO A 317 -15.85 -17.27 -1.33
C PRO A 317 -16.90 -17.08 -2.43
N SER A 318 -16.48 -16.88 -3.68
CA SER A 318 -17.42 -16.65 -4.81
C SER A 318 -18.23 -17.89 -5.18
N ASP A 319 -17.69 -19.07 -4.87
CA ASP A 319 -18.32 -20.37 -5.07
C ASP A 319 -19.32 -20.74 -3.94
N ALA A 320 -19.46 -19.90 -2.92
CA ALA A 320 -20.31 -20.17 -1.77
C ALA A 320 -21.80 -20.18 -2.12
N ASP A 321 -22.49 -21.26 -1.75
CA ASP A 321 -23.92 -21.45 -1.95
C ASP A 321 -24.71 -21.60 -0.64
N SER A 322 -26.03 -21.72 -0.75
CA SER A 322 -26.92 -22.15 0.35
C SER A 322 -26.73 -21.40 1.68
N PRO A 323 -26.80 -20.05 1.70
CA PRO A 323 -26.53 -19.25 2.89
C PRO A 323 -27.53 -19.52 4.02
N LYS A 324 -27.03 -19.78 5.22
CA LYS A 324 -27.82 -19.89 6.45
C LYS A 324 -27.24 -18.97 7.52
N PHE A 325 -28.05 -18.06 8.03
CA PHE A 325 -27.62 -17.07 9.03
C PHE A 325 -28.28 -17.30 10.39
N LYS A 326 -27.50 -17.13 11.45
CA LYS A 326 -27.97 -17.03 12.83
C LYS A 326 -27.35 -15.79 13.46
N THR A 327 -28.14 -14.75 13.67
CA THR A 327 -27.70 -13.49 14.29
C THR A 327 -28.29 -13.35 15.69
N SER A 328 -27.54 -12.78 16.63
CA SER A 328 -28.09 -12.39 17.93
C SER A 328 -28.94 -11.12 17.83
N THR A 329 -28.54 -10.20 16.96
CA THR A 329 -29.19 -8.91 16.72
C THR A 329 -28.88 -8.44 15.30
N GLY A 330 -29.80 -7.71 14.69
CA GLY A 330 -29.66 -7.26 13.31
C GLY A 330 -29.98 -8.34 12.28
N ASN A 331 -29.92 -7.96 11.00
CA ASN A 331 -30.24 -8.82 9.87
C ASN A 331 -28.99 -9.06 9.01
N ALA A 332 -28.74 -10.32 8.64
CA ALA A 332 -27.64 -10.69 7.76
C ALA A 332 -28.20 -11.11 6.39
N LYS A 333 -27.65 -10.52 5.33
CA LYS A 333 -28.04 -10.78 3.94
C LYS A 333 -26.82 -11.19 3.12
N TYR A 334 -26.94 -12.24 2.32
CA TYR A 334 -25.93 -12.59 1.32
C TYR A 334 -26.08 -11.67 0.10
N VAL A 335 -24.96 -11.13 -0.40
CA VAL A 335 -24.89 -10.31 -1.60
C VAL A 335 -23.93 -11.00 -2.60
N PRO A 336 -24.45 -11.87 -3.49
CA PRO A 336 -23.64 -12.64 -4.43
C PRO A 336 -22.86 -11.76 -5.41
N GLU A 337 -23.41 -10.62 -5.85
CA GLU A 337 -22.77 -9.71 -6.81
C GLU A 337 -21.40 -9.16 -6.34
N LYS A 338 -21.11 -9.26 -5.04
CA LYS A 338 -19.88 -8.75 -4.43
C LYS A 338 -19.21 -9.77 -3.51
N ASP A 339 -19.65 -11.03 -3.57
CA ASP A 339 -19.11 -12.13 -2.76
C ASP A 339 -18.99 -11.75 -1.27
N MET A 340 -20.06 -11.20 -0.69
CA MET A 340 -20.05 -10.74 0.71
C MET A 340 -21.36 -10.94 1.45
N VAL A 341 -21.24 -11.12 2.76
CA VAL A 341 -22.34 -11.04 3.73
C VAL A 341 -22.41 -9.62 4.27
N LEU A 342 -23.59 -9.02 4.14
CA LEU A 342 -23.92 -7.75 4.74
C LEU A 342 -24.70 -7.99 6.04
N TRP A 343 -24.05 -7.77 7.18
CA TRP A 343 -24.70 -7.80 8.49
C TRP A 343 -25.04 -6.38 8.94
N THR A 344 -26.35 -6.10 9.03
CA THR A 344 -26.89 -4.78 9.36
C THR A 344 -27.44 -4.73 10.77
N ILE A 345 -27.01 -3.74 11.55
CA ILE A 345 -27.46 -3.51 12.93
C ILE A 345 -27.88 -2.05 13.04
N LYS A 346 -29.19 -1.80 13.21
CA LYS A 346 -29.74 -0.42 13.26
C LYS A 346 -29.18 0.40 14.41
N SER A 347 -29.01 -0.21 15.58
CA SER A 347 -28.54 0.45 16.80
C SER A 347 -27.57 -0.46 17.53
N PHE A 348 -26.34 0.02 17.72
CA PHE A 348 -25.26 -0.68 18.39
C PHE A 348 -24.78 0.16 19.58
N PRO A 349 -25.21 -0.16 20.82
CA PRO A 349 -24.76 0.56 22.01
C PRO A 349 -23.30 0.27 22.38
N GLY A 350 -22.61 1.26 22.95
CA GLY A 350 -21.23 1.08 23.43
C GLY A 350 -21.12 0.02 24.53
N GLY A 351 -20.05 -0.77 24.51
CA GLY A 351 -19.78 -1.83 25.48
C GLY A 351 -20.61 -3.11 25.30
N LYS A 352 -21.49 -3.19 24.30
CA LYS A 352 -22.21 -4.41 23.93
C LYS A 352 -21.42 -5.24 22.93
N GLU A 353 -21.72 -6.53 22.93
CA GLU A 353 -21.22 -7.49 21.96
C GLU A 353 -22.38 -8.22 21.29
N PHE A 354 -22.25 -8.45 19.98
CA PHE A 354 -23.20 -9.19 19.17
C PHE A 354 -22.46 -10.27 18.37
N LEU A 355 -23.18 -11.34 18.05
CA LEU A 355 -22.64 -12.50 17.34
C LEU A 355 -23.47 -12.77 16.09
N MET A 356 -22.78 -13.07 15.00
CA MET A 356 -23.35 -13.59 13.77
C MET A 356 -22.64 -14.90 13.42
N ARG A 357 -23.41 -15.92 13.06
CA ARG A 357 -22.92 -17.16 12.47
C ARG A 357 -23.53 -17.31 11.09
N ALA A 358 -22.70 -17.52 10.09
CA ALA A 358 -23.11 -17.84 8.74
C ALA A 358 -22.58 -19.23 8.36
N HIS A 359 -23.39 -19.98 7.65
CA HIS A 359 -23.04 -21.27 7.07
C HIS A 359 -23.31 -21.23 5.58
N PHE A 360 -22.33 -21.64 4.79
CA PHE A 360 -22.37 -21.72 3.34
C PHE A 360 -22.03 -23.14 2.90
N GLY A 361 -22.64 -23.63 1.83
CA GLY A 361 -22.16 -24.80 1.12
C GLY A 361 -21.01 -24.42 0.19
N LEU A 362 -20.08 -25.35 -0.01
CA LEU A 362 -19.07 -25.23 -1.06
C LEU A 362 -19.30 -26.32 -2.11
N PRO A 363 -19.08 -26.05 -3.39
CA PRO A 363 -19.05 -27.06 -4.43
C PRO A 363 -18.00 -28.13 -4.13
N SER A 364 -18.24 -29.35 -4.60
CA SER A 364 -17.26 -30.44 -4.46
C SER A 364 -16.08 -30.31 -5.42
N VAL A 365 -16.15 -29.43 -6.42
CA VAL A 365 -15.09 -29.15 -7.39
C VAL A 365 -14.38 -27.87 -6.99
N GLU A 366 -13.06 -27.91 -6.82
CA GLU A 366 -12.25 -26.73 -6.53
C GLU A 366 -12.05 -25.89 -7.78
N ASN A 367 -12.05 -24.57 -7.61
CA ASN A 367 -11.72 -23.62 -8.65
C ASN A 367 -10.19 -23.38 -8.62
N ASP A 368 -9.52 -23.42 -9.77
CA ASP A 368 -8.05 -23.30 -9.87
C ASP A 368 -7.55 -21.86 -9.64
N GLU A 369 -8.45 -20.87 -9.60
CA GLU A 369 -8.11 -19.47 -9.38
C GLU A 369 -8.00 -19.13 -7.89
N LEU A 370 -6.83 -18.64 -7.48
CA LEU A 370 -6.61 -18.11 -6.14
C LEU A 370 -7.40 -16.80 -5.95
N GLU A 371 -8.54 -16.89 -5.26
CA GLU A 371 -9.32 -15.71 -4.92
C GLU A 371 -8.55 -14.74 -4.01
N GLY A 372 -8.63 -13.46 -4.35
CA GLY A 372 -8.14 -12.38 -3.50
C GLY A 372 -8.88 -12.39 -2.16
N LYS A 373 -8.17 -12.06 -1.07
CA LYS A 373 -8.75 -11.99 0.28
C LYS A 373 -9.02 -10.54 0.66
N PRO A 374 -10.19 -9.98 0.31
CA PRO A 374 -10.54 -8.64 0.77
C PRO A 374 -10.71 -8.61 2.30
N PRO A 375 -10.41 -7.49 2.96
CA PRO A 375 -10.63 -7.35 4.39
C PRO A 375 -12.12 -7.15 4.73
N ILE A 376 -12.50 -7.45 5.97
CA ILE A 376 -13.80 -7.09 6.52
C ILE A 376 -13.87 -5.56 6.60
N THR A 377 -14.94 -4.98 6.09
CA THR A 377 -15.19 -3.54 6.19
C THR A 377 -16.38 -3.26 7.07
N VAL A 378 -16.30 -2.20 7.89
CA VAL A 378 -17.39 -1.80 8.77
C VAL A 378 -17.77 -0.37 8.49
N LYS A 379 -19.06 -0.14 8.23
CA LYS A 379 -19.64 1.20 8.20
C LYS A 379 -20.43 1.46 9.45
N PHE A 380 -20.27 2.63 10.05
CA PHE A 380 -21.03 3.05 11.22
C PHE A 380 -21.05 4.58 11.35
N GLU A 381 -22.03 5.08 12.09
CA GLU A 381 -22.13 6.50 12.46
C GLU A 381 -22.46 6.64 13.96
N ILE A 382 -21.68 7.42 14.70
CA ILE A 382 -21.89 7.71 16.11
C ILE A 382 -22.13 9.21 16.27
N PRO A 383 -23.38 9.65 16.50
CA PRO A 383 -23.67 11.06 16.74
C PRO A 383 -23.23 11.49 18.14
N TYR A 384 -22.97 12.79 18.29
CA TYR A 384 -22.54 13.47 19.51
C TYR A 384 -21.26 12.88 20.14
N PHE A 385 -20.37 12.36 19.30
CA PHE A 385 -19.13 11.72 19.72
C PHE A 385 -17.95 12.24 18.91
N THR A 386 -16.80 12.43 19.57
CA THR A 386 -15.50 12.68 18.94
C THR A 386 -14.46 11.77 19.54
N VAL A 387 -13.65 11.18 18.68
CA VAL A 387 -12.52 10.34 19.08
C VAL A 387 -11.32 11.21 19.39
N SER A 388 -11.04 12.21 18.56
CA SER A 388 -9.91 13.11 18.79
C SER A 388 -10.09 13.95 20.06
N GLY A 389 -11.34 14.18 20.47
CA GLY A 389 -11.66 15.12 21.53
C GLY A 389 -11.63 16.59 21.09
N ILE A 390 -11.71 16.86 19.80
CA ILE A 390 -11.86 18.21 19.26
C ILE A 390 -13.15 18.85 19.79
N GLN A 391 -13.05 20.14 20.10
CA GLN A 391 -14.15 20.94 20.63
C GLN A 391 -14.13 22.33 20.02
N VAL A 392 -15.29 22.75 19.51
CA VAL A 392 -15.55 24.14 19.14
C VAL A 392 -15.78 24.94 20.41
N ARG A 393 -14.84 25.84 20.74
CA ARG A 393 -14.90 26.67 21.96
C ARG A 393 -15.81 27.88 21.78
N TYR A 394 -15.72 28.52 20.63
CA TYR A 394 -16.56 29.66 20.27
C TYR A 394 -16.61 29.82 18.76
N MET A 395 -17.70 30.42 18.30
CA MET A 395 -17.84 30.98 16.96
C MET A 395 -18.21 32.46 17.13
N LYS A 396 -17.30 33.37 16.78
CA LYS A 396 -17.54 34.81 16.85
C LYS A 396 -17.99 35.28 15.46
N ILE A 397 -19.13 35.95 15.39
CA ILE A 397 -19.71 36.48 14.16
C ILE A 397 -19.60 38.00 14.25
N ILE A 398 -18.92 38.62 13.29
CA ILE A 398 -18.65 40.06 13.25
C ILE A 398 -19.25 40.62 11.97
N GLU A 399 -20.31 41.41 12.10
CA GLU A 399 -20.98 42.07 10.97
C GLU A 399 -21.24 43.54 11.30
N LYS A 400 -21.16 44.42 10.29
CA LYS A 400 -21.37 45.87 10.46
C LYS A 400 -22.76 46.20 10.97
N SER A 401 -23.76 45.42 10.56
CA SER A 401 -25.15 45.57 10.99
C SER A 401 -25.40 45.13 12.44
N GLY A 402 -24.45 44.43 13.08
CA GLY A 402 -24.53 44.07 14.49
C GLY A 402 -25.66 43.10 14.87
N TYR A 403 -26.21 42.33 13.93
CA TYR A 403 -27.25 41.35 14.26
C TYR A 403 -26.70 40.23 15.15
N GLN A 404 -27.57 39.66 15.98
CA GLN A 404 -27.25 38.47 16.75
C GLN A 404 -27.52 37.23 15.90
N ALA A 405 -26.53 36.35 15.80
CA ALA A 405 -26.65 35.06 15.13
C ALA A 405 -26.38 33.92 16.09
N LEU A 406 -27.05 32.79 15.88
CA LEU A 406 -26.97 31.62 16.76
C LEU A 406 -26.12 30.52 16.09
N PRO A 407 -24.94 30.19 16.66
CA PRO A 407 -24.15 29.06 16.21
C PRO A 407 -24.63 27.76 16.86
N TRP A 408 -24.86 26.74 16.04
CA TRP A 408 -25.16 25.37 16.44
C TRP A 408 -23.99 24.48 16.07
N VAL A 409 -23.64 23.53 16.92
CA VAL A 409 -22.59 22.55 16.64
C VAL A 409 -23.08 21.15 16.93
N ARG A 410 -22.79 20.21 16.03
CA ARG A 410 -22.92 18.78 16.29
C ARG A 410 -21.63 18.06 15.91
N TYR A 411 -21.39 16.95 16.59
CA TYR A 411 -20.23 16.10 16.38
C TYR A 411 -20.70 14.77 15.85
N ILE A 412 -20.10 14.28 14.78
CA ILE A 412 -20.43 13.01 14.16
C ILE A 412 -19.13 12.26 13.95
N THR A 413 -19.06 11.04 14.45
CA THR A 413 -17.96 10.13 14.15
C THR A 413 -18.46 9.06 13.21
N GLN A 414 -17.80 8.88 12.07
CA GLN A 414 -18.12 7.86 11.09
C GLN A 414 -16.90 7.01 10.74
N SER A 415 -17.15 5.85 10.15
CA SER A 415 -16.11 5.03 9.52
C SER A 415 -15.62 5.68 8.22
N GLY A 416 -14.31 5.84 8.05
CA GLY A 416 -13.68 6.02 6.74
C GLY A 416 -13.24 4.66 6.18
N ASP A 417 -11.94 4.51 5.92
CA ASP A 417 -11.34 3.22 5.55
C ASP A 417 -11.16 2.33 6.79
N TYR A 418 -12.26 1.71 7.22
CA TYR A 418 -12.30 0.84 8.37
C TYR A 418 -12.21 -0.63 7.95
N GLN A 419 -10.99 -1.17 7.90
CA GLN A 419 -10.66 -2.47 7.34
C GLN A 419 -10.01 -3.39 8.38
N LEU A 420 -10.53 -4.60 8.52
CA LEU A 420 -9.96 -5.64 9.38
C LEU A 420 -9.61 -6.85 8.52
N ARG A 421 -8.32 -7.18 8.45
CA ARG A 421 -7.88 -8.39 7.76
C ARG A 421 -8.29 -9.60 8.58
N THR A 422 -8.79 -10.63 7.91
CA THR A 422 -9.17 -11.89 8.55
C THR A 422 -8.00 -12.87 8.55
N ASN A 423 -7.88 -13.63 9.63
CA ASN A 423 -7.06 -14.82 9.67
C ASN A 423 -7.95 -15.98 9.20
N ASP A 424 -7.54 -16.63 8.12
CA ASP A 424 -8.16 -17.88 7.71
C ASP A 424 -7.46 -19.02 8.45
N SER A 425 -8.19 -20.04 8.85
CA SER A 425 -7.56 -21.25 9.39
C SER A 425 -6.68 -21.94 8.33
N ASP A 426 -6.96 -21.74 7.04
CA ASP A 426 -6.06 -22.09 5.93
C ASP A 426 -4.86 -21.17 5.81
N SER A 427 -4.94 -19.95 6.32
CA SER A 427 -3.75 -19.14 6.56
C SER A 427 -3.00 -19.64 7.79
N ASN A 428 -3.53 -20.48 8.67
CA ASN A 428 -2.64 -21.25 9.56
C ASN A 428 -1.98 -22.43 8.85
N VAL A 429 -2.38 -22.79 7.62
CA VAL A 429 -1.69 -23.78 6.77
C VAL A 429 -0.75 -23.11 5.76
N LEU A 430 -1.11 -21.94 5.24
CA LEU A 430 -0.32 -21.11 4.31
C LEU A 430 0.53 -20.05 5.01
N THR A 431 0.19 -19.64 6.23
CA THR A 431 1.03 -18.88 7.18
C THR A 431 1.69 -19.83 8.17
N LYS A 432 1.30 -21.11 8.32
CA LYS A 432 2.32 -22.15 8.57
C LYS A 432 3.23 -22.25 7.36
N ALA A 433 2.75 -22.45 6.13
CA ALA A 433 3.64 -22.53 4.97
C ALA A 433 4.32 -21.21 4.55
N ARG A 434 4.07 -20.06 5.22
CA ARG A 434 4.79 -18.77 5.05
C ARG A 434 5.52 -18.31 6.32
N THR A 435 5.12 -18.75 7.52
CA THR A 435 5.83 -18.49 8.80
C THR A 435 6.71 -19.67 9.20
N GLU A 436 6.39 -20.91 8.85
CA GLU A 436 7.36 -22.02 8.74
C GLU A 436 8.36 -21.73 7.61
N PHE A 437 7.94 -21.12 6.50
CA PHE A 437 8.89 -20.64 5.46
C PHE A 437 9.76 -19.46 5.88
N ARG A 438 9.43 -18.75 6.98
CA ARG A 438 10.20 -17.59 7.44
C ARG A 438 10.75 -17.72 8.87
N MET A 439 10.45 -18.81 9.58
CA MET A 439 10.95 -19.05 10.94
C MET A 439 11.09 -20.54 11.32
N VAL A 440 10.93 -21.48 10.39
CA VAL A 440 11.39 -22.87 10.56
C VAL A 440 12.13 -23.30 9.29
N LEU A 441 13.20 -22.57 8.95
CA LEU A 441 14.31 -23.24 8.31
C LEU A 441 14.88 -24.18 9.38
N SER A 442 14.46 -25.43 9.34
CA SER A 442 15.34 -26.49 9.79
C SER A 442 16.69 -26.21 9.13
N GLN A 443 17.79 -26.24 9.88
CA GLN A 443 19.12 -26.01 9.32
C GLN A 443 19.38 -26.92 8.09
N MET A 444 18.65 -28.04 7.96
CA MET A 444 18.75 -28.97 6.83
C MET A 444 18.27 -28.40 5.48
N ASP A 445 17.17 -27.62 5.42
CA ASP A 445 16.65 -27.13 4.14
C ASP A 445 17.46 -25.94 3.59
N ALA A 446 17.98 -25.10 4.49
CA ALA A 446 18.94 -24.04 4.16
C ALA A 446 20.26 -24.62 3.65
N GLY A 447 20.78 -25.67 4.30
CA GLY A 447 21.95 -26.41 3.85
C GLY A 447 21.74 -27.07 2.48
N LYS A 448 20.55 -27.60 2.22
CA LYS A 448 20.19 -28.18 0.91
C LYS A 448 20.17 -27.15 -0.20
N ALA A 449 19.56 -25.98 0.01
CA ALA A 449 19.52 -24.91 -0.98
C ALA A 449 20.93 -24.37 -1.29
N LEU A 450 21.73 -24.09 -0.25
CA LEU A 450 23.10 -23.59 -0.41
C LEU A 450 24.01 -24.62 -1.11
N THR A 451 23.96 -25.89 -0.70
CA THR A 451 24.75 -26.96 -1.33
C THR A 451 24.32 -27.24 -2.77
N ALA A 452 23.03 -27.15 -3.10
CA ALA A 452 22.54 -27.31 -4.47
C ALA A 452 22.97 -26.15 -5.39
N ALA A 453 23.00 -24.91 -4.88
CA ALA A 453 23.51 -23.76 -5.63
C ALA A 453 25.02 -23.88 -5.90
N ALA A 454 25.78 -24.32 -4.89
CA ALA A 454 27.22 -24.61 -5.02
C ALA A 454 27.48 -25.76 -6.02
N ALA A 455 26.68 -26.83 -5.97
CA ALA A 455 26.75 -27.96 -6.92
C ALA A 455 26.50 -27.51 -8.37
N LYS A 456 25.62 -26.53 -8.58
CA LYS A 456 25.28 -26.00 -9.91
C LYS A 456 26.28 -24.96 -10.43
N GLY A 457 27.25 -24.52 -9.62
CA GLY A 457 28.25 -23.54 -10.04
C GLY A 457 27.74 -22.10 -10.16
N ASN A 458 26.59 -21.77 -9.55
CA ASN A 458 25.99 -20.44 -9.64
C ASN A 458 26.44 -19.54 -8.47
N ALA A 459 27.49 -18.74 -8.69
CA ALA A 459 28.05 -17.86 -7.66
C ALA A 459 27.07 -16.76 -7.19
N SER A 460 26.26 -16.19 -8.10
CA SER A 460 25.30 -15.15 -7.76
C SER A 460 24.20 -15.65 -6.83
N GLU A 461 23.73 -16.88 -7.05
CA GLU A 461 22.71 -17.49 -6.20
C GLU A 461 23.28 -17.86 -4.82
N VAL A 462 24.53 -18.32 -4.75
CA VAL A 462 25.23 -18.55 -3.48
C VAL A 462 25.36 -17.25 -2.69
N GLN A 463 25.76 -16.14 -3.34
CA GLN A 463 25.85 -14.83 -2.69
C GLN A 463 24.50 -14.35 -2.17
N ARG A 464 23.45 -14.46 -2.99
CA ARG A 464 22.08 -14.09 -2.63
C ARG A 464 21.58 -14.85 -1.41
N ILE A 465 21.78 -16.17 -1.37
CA ILE A 465 21.37 -17.03 -0.25
C ILE A 465 22.11 -16.64 1.04
N LEU A 466 23.40 -16.35 0.98
CA LEU A 466 24.19 -15.97 2.16
C LEU A 466 23.78 -14.58 2.70
N GLU A 467 23.48 -13.63 1.82
CA GLU A 467 23.17 -12.24 2.21
C GLU A 467 21.69 -12.04 2.62
N GLU A 468 20.74 -12.63 1.88
CA GLU A 468 19.30 -12.46 2.14
C GLU A 468 18.78 -13.40 3.23
N CYS A 469 19.29 -14.64 3.29
CA CYS A 469 18.76 -15.67 4.19
C CYS A 469 19.54 -15.83 5.51
N ARG A 470 20.67 -15.13 5.70
CA ARG A 470 21.54 -15.20 6.90
C ARG A 470 21.92 -16.63 7.31
N VAL A 471 22.15 -17.51 6.33
CA VAL A 471 22.52 -18.91 6.56
C VAL A 471 24.02 -19.00 6.82
N HIS A 472 24.43 -19.81 7.82
CA HIS A 472 25.85 -20.05 8.07
C HIS A 472 26.46 -20.87 6.92
N PRO A 473 27.63 -20.50 6.36
CA PRO A 473 28.23 -21.21 5.23
C PRO A 473 28.48 -22.71 5.46
N ASP A 474 28.75 -23.10 6.71
CA ASP A 474 29.00 -24.51 7.10
C ASP A 474 27.74 -25.35 7.33
N THR A 475 26.57 -24.83 6.94
CA THR A 475 25.31 -25.58 7.10
C THR A 475 25.36 -26.86 6.26
N ARG A 476 25.16 -28.01 6.92
CA ARG A 476 25.26 -29.33 6.31
C ARG A 476 23.94 -29.77 5.66
N ASN A 477 24.03 -30.47 4.53
CA ASN A 477 22.88 -31.12 3.89
C ASN A 477 22.57 -32.51 4.49
N GLU A 478 21.58 -33.20 3.92
CA GLU A 478 21.14 -34.56 4.32
C GLU A 478 22.26 -35.64 4.27
N PHE A 479 23.35 -35.37 3.55
CA PHE A 479 24.53 -36.25 3.47
C PHE A 479 25.62 -35.89 4.49
N GLY A 480 25.39 -34.85 5.31
CA GLY A 480 26.36 -34.34 6.28
C GLY A 480 27.44 -33.45 5.63
N ARG A 481 27.22 -32.98 4.40
CA ARG A 481 28.22 -32.23 3.63
C ARG A 481 27.95 -30.73 3.61
N THR A 482 29.01 -29.93 3.62
CA THR A 482 28.95 -28.46 3.52
C THR A 482 28.94 -28.01 2.06
N ALA A 483 28.57 -26.75 1.80
CA ALA A 483 28.60 -26.16 0.46
C ALA A 483 30.01 -26.22 -0.17
N LEU A 484 31.04 -26.10 0.67
CA LEU A 484 32.44 -26.17 0.26
C LEU A 484 32.86 -27.58 -0.20
N GLN A 485 32.21 -28.64 0.28
CA GLN A 485 32.48 -30.02 -0.16
C GLN A 485 31.67 -30.42 -1.40
N VAL A 486 30.52 -29.80 -1.63
CA VAL A 486 29.59 -30.15 -2.72
C VAL A 486 29.77 -29.26 -3.95
N MET A 487 30.51 -28.15 -3.84
CA MET A 487 30.78 -27.27 -4.97
C MET A 487 31.36 -28.06 -6.16
N MET A 488 30.92 -27.73 -7.38
CA MET A 488 31.50 -28.30 -8.59
C MET A 488 33.01 -28.08 -8.56
N MET A 489 33.75 -29.16 -8.34
CA MET A 489 35.16 -29.11 -8.01
C MET A 489 35.90 -28.53 -9.24
N GLY A 490 36.66 -27.46 -9.02
CA GLY A 490 37.21 -26.59 -10.07
C GLY A 490 36.71 -25.15 -10.04
N ASN A 491 35.63 -24.84 -9.30
CA ASN A 491 35.14 -23.47 -9.16
C ASN A 491 35.81 -22.72 -8.00
N SER A 492 37.06 -22.29 -8.20
CA SER A 492 37.84 -21.49 -7.24
C SER A 492 37.14 -20.19 -6.80
N LYS A 493 36.25 -19.63 -7.65
CA LYS A 493 35.47 -18.43 -7.33
C LYS A 493 34.42 -18.69 -6.25
N ILE A 494 33.72 -19.82 -6.31
CA ILE A 494 32.73 -20.19 -5.28
C ILE A 494 33.44 -20.56 -3.98
N ALA A 495 34.58 -21.26 -4.06
CA ALA A 495 35.40 -21.56 -2.90
C ALA A 495 35.82 -20.27 -2.18
N GLY A 496 36.37 -19.29 -2.93
CA GLY A 496 36.74 -17.98 -2.38
C GLY A 496 35.57 -17.24 -1.75
N LEU A 497 34.41 -17.21 -2.41
CA LEU A 497 33.20 -16.56 -1.90
C LEU A 497 32.72 -17.19 -0.58
N LEU A 498 32.71 -18.52 -0.48
CA LEU A 498 32.29 -19.22 0.74
C LEU A 498 33.26 -18.96 1.91
N LEU A 499 34.56 -18.95 1.63
CA LEU A 499 35.61 -18.70 2.62
C LEU A 499 35.61 -17.24 3.10
N GLU A 500 35.43 -16.27 2.19
CA GLU A 500 35.28 -14.84 2.54
C GLU A 500 34.08 -14.60 3.47
N LYS A 501 33.00 -15.36 3.28
CA LYS A 501 31.79 -15.30 4.12
C LYS A 501 31.90 -16.14 5.41
N GLY A 502 33.07 -16.72 5.70
CA GLY A 502 33.38 -17.37 6.98
C GLY A 502 33.15 -18.89 7.03
N ALA A 503 33.19 -19.60 5.90
CA ALA A 503 33.19 -21.06 5.90
C ALA A 503 34.49 -21.65 6.50
N ASP A 504 34.38 -22.71 7.30
CA ASP A 504 35.54 -23.44 7.82
C ASP A 504 36.02 -24.49 6.80
N PRO A 505 37.26 -24.39 6.28
CA PRO A 505 37.79 -25.33 5.29
C PRO A 505 38.12 -26.72 5.85
N ASN A 506 38.08 -26.90 7.17
CA ASN A 506 38.47 -28.15 7.84
C ASN A 506 37.28 -29.03 8.27
N VAL A 507 36.06 -28.64 7.91
CA VAL A 507 34.86 -29.39 8.27
C VAL A 507 34.88 -30.77 7.61
N GLN A 508 34.76 -31.82 8.42
CA GLN A 508 34.69 -33.21 7.96
C GLN A 508 33.25 -33.70 7.85
N ASP A 509 32.95 -34.43 6.77
CA ASP A 509 31.70 -35.18 6.62
C ASP A 509 31.69 -36.45 7.49
N LYS A 510 30.61 -37.24 7.40
CA LYS A 510 30.44 -38.50 8.14
C LYS A 510 31.50 -39.57 7.87
N HIS A 511 32.30 -39.41 6.80
CA HIS A 511 33.39 -40.29 6.41
C HIS A 511 34.78 -39.70 6.76
N GLY A 512 34.82 -38.62 7.54
CA GLY A 512 36.07 -37.91 7.83
C GLY A 512 36.60 -37.12 6.63
N ILE A 513 35.83 -36.98 5.54
CA ILE A 513 36.29 -36.32 4.33
C ILE A 513 36.17 -34.80 4.54
N ALA A 514 37.31 -34.11 4.47
CA ALA A 514 37.38 -32.64 4.44
C ALA A 514 37.48 -32.13 2.98
N PRO A 515 37.14 -30.85 2.69
CA PRO A 515 37.26 -30.25 1.35
C PRO A 515 38.61 -30.51 0.64
N VAL A 516 39.72 -30.54 1.39
CA VAL A 516 41.06 -30.85 0.86
C VAL A 516 41.21 -32.27 0.31
N HIS A 517 40.51 -33.25 0.88
CA HIS A 517 40.51 -34.64 0.39
C HIS A 517 39.78 -34.74 -0.94
N ASP A 518 38.67 -34.01 -1.07
CA ASP A 518 37.87 -33.96 -2.29
C ASP A 518 38.62 -33.25 -3.43
N ALA A 519 39.29 -32.13 -3.14
CA ALA A 519 40.19 -31.47 -4.09
C ALA A 519 41.37 -32.37 -4.49
N ALA A 520 41.91 -33.14 -3.54
CA ALA A 520 42.99 -34.09 -3.81
C ALA A 520 42.54 -35.30 -4.65
N ARG A 521 41.30 -35.77 -4.46
CA ARG A 521 40.72 -36.86 -5.26
C ARG A 521 40.46 -36.47 -6.71
N THR A 522 40.05 -35.22 -6.92
CA THR A 522 39.63 -34.73 -8.24
C THR A 522 40.75 -34.06 -9.05
N GLY A 523 41.85 -33.67 -8.42
CA GLY A 523 43.02 -33.11 -9.10
C GLY A 523 42.97 -31.60 -9.34
N PHE A 524 42.01 -30.88 -8.75
CA PHE A 524 41.87 -29.43 -8.97
C PHE A 524 42.84 -28.61 -8.10
N LEU A 525 44.05 -28.38 -8.62
CA LEU A 525 45.11 -27.63 -7.94
C LEU A 525 44.67 -26.21 -7.53
N ASP A 526 43.98 -25.46 -8.39
CA ASP A 526 43.55 -24.09 -8.09
C ASP A 526 42.60 -24.01 -6.88
N THR A 527 41.70 -24.99 -6.76
CA THR A 527 40.78 -25.07 -5.62
C THR A 527 41.52 -25.44 -4.35
N LEU A 528 42.49 -26.36 -4.46
CA LEU A 528 43.34 -26.77 -3.34
C LEU A 528 44.23 -25.62 -2.85
N GLN A 529 44.77 -24.80 -3.74
CA GLN A 529 45.54 -23.60 -3.39
C GLN A 529 44.69 -22.62 -2.58
N VAL A 530 43.49 -22.29 -3.08
CA VAL A 530 42.55 -21.38 -2.37
C VAL A 530 42.18 -21.91 -0.99
N LEU A 531 41.95 -23.22 -0.85
CA LEU A 531 41.66 -23.84 0.46
C LEU A 531 42.84 -23.70 1.42
N VAL A 532 44.06 -24.02 0.97
CA VAL A 532 45.27 -23.97 1.81
C VAL A 532 45.63 -22.53 2.18
N GLU A 533 45.48 -21.57 1.28
CA GLU A 533 45.69 -20.14 1.54
C GLU A 533 44.71 -19.60 2.61
N ASN A 534 43.51 -20.17 2.69
CA ASN A 534 42.49 -19.82 3.68
C ASN A 534 42.51 -20.74 4.93
N GLY A 535 43.61 -21.45 5.19
CA GLY A 535 43.83 -22.17 6.45
C GLY A 535 43.35 -23.62 6.48
N ALA A 536 43.17 -24.28 5.33
CA ALA A 536 42.89 -25.71 5.29
C ALA A 536 44.13 -26.54 5.71
N SER A 537 43.94 -27.49 6.63
CA SER A 537 44.99 -28.39 7.07
C SER A 537 45.15 -29.58 6.12
N VAL A 538 46.35 -29.73 5.57
CA VAL A 538 46.72 -30.81 4.65
C VAL A 538 47.07 -32.13 5.36
N ASN A 539 47.05 -32.14 6.69
CA ASN A 539 47.36 -33.29 7.55
C ASN A 539 46.12 -33.77 8.32
N ILE A 540 44.92 -33.55 7.77
CA ILE A 540 43.68 -34.09 8.33
C ILE A 540 43.52 -35.54 7.84
N PRO A 541 43.38 -36.54 8.73
CA PRO A 541 43.09 -37.91 8.33
C PRO A 541 41.59 -38.13 8.08
N ASP A 542 41.25 -38.90 7.04
CA ASP A 542 39.89 -39.41 6.82
C ASP A 542 39.56 -40.59 7.75
N GLN A 543 38.36 -41.18 7.62
CA GLN A 543 37.93 -42.35 8.41
C GLN A 543 38.86 -43.57 8.31
N ASN A 544 39.64 -43.69 7.23
CA ASN A 544 40.60 -44.77 6.99
C ASN A 544 42.02 -44.36 7.42
N GLY A 545 42.19 -43.20 8.07
CA GLY A 545 43.48 -42.64 8.42
C GLY A 545 44.28 -42.14 7.21
N ALA A 546 43.67 -42.00 6.03
CA ALA A 546 44.36 -41.51 4.84
C ALA A 546 44.38 -39.98 4.83
N LEU A 547 45.57 -39.40 4.67
CA LEU A 547 45.75 -37.97 4.39
C LEU A 547 45.40 -37.63 2.92
N PRO A 548 45.09 -36.36 2.58
CA PRO A 548 44.83 -35.93 1.21
C PRO A 548 45.92 -36.34 0.21
N ILE A 549 47.19 -36.37 0.63
CA ILE A 549 48.30 -36.81 -0.24
C ILE A 549 48.21 -38.30 -0.62
N HIS A 550 47.73 -39.17 0.27
CA HIS A 550 47.53 -40.59 -0.06
C HIS A 550 46.47 -40.74 -1.15
N ILE A 551 45.40 -39.95 -1.08
CA ILE A 551 44.33 -39.94 -2.08
C ILE A 551 44.86 -39.40 -3.42
N ALA A 552 45.61 -38.29 -3.41
CA ALA A 552 46.17 -37.71 -4.64
C ALA A 552 47.13 -38.69 -5.36
N ILE A 553 47.94 -39.45 -4.61
CA ILE A 553 48.83 -40.48 -5.15
C ILE A 553 48.03 -41.64 -5.73
N TRP A 554 46.97 -42.08 -5.04
CA TRP A 554 46.13 -43.17 -5.51
C TRP A 554 45.40 -42.81 -6.82
N GLU A 555 44.89 -41.59 -6.93
CA GLU A 555 44.18 -41.09 -8.11
C GLU A 555 45.12 -40.61 -9.24
N GLY A 556 46.43 -40.50 -8.99
CA GLY A 556 47.44 -40.18 -10.02
C GLY A 556 47.66 -38.70 -10.31
N HIS A 557 47.21 -37.79 -9.45
CA HIS A 557 47.24 -36.34 -9.69
C HIS A 557 48.61 -35.73 -9.36
N ARG A 558 49.54 -35.80 -10.31
CA ARG A 558 50.94 -35.34 -10.15
C ARG A 558 51.06 -33.92 -9.59
N ASP A 559 50.34 -32.96 -10.15
CA ASP A 559 50.48 -31.54 -9.80
C ASP A 559 50.01 -31.26 -8.36
N VAL A 560 48.97 -31.98 -7.92
CA VAL A 560 48.49 -31.95 -6.54
C VAL A 560 49.50 -32.62 -5.59
N VAL A 561 50.08 -33.76 -5.96
CA VAL A 561 51.12 -34.43 -5.16
C VAL A 561 52.34 -33.53 -5.00
N GLN A 562 52.79 -32.85 -6.06
CA GLN A 562 53.91 -31.91 -5.99
C GLN A 562 53.60 -30.71 -5.08
N PHE A 563 52.35 -30.25 -5.05
CA PHE A 563 51.92 -29.18 -4.17
C PHE A 563 51.80 -29.60 -2.69
N LEU A 564 51.28 -30.81 -2.44
CA LEU A 564 51.07 -31.34 -1.08
C LEU A 564 52.34 -31.92 -0.44
N ALA A 565 53.25 -32.51 -1.21
CA ALA A 565 54.46 -33.17 -0.70
C ALA A 565 55.29 -32.35 0.31
N PRO A 566 55.57 -31.05 0.09
CA PRO A 566 56.31 -30.24 1.06
C PRO A 566 55.50 -29.80 2.29
N ARG A 567 54.17 -29.97 2.26
CA ARG A 567 53.25 -29.46 3.30
C ARG A 567 52.62 -30.59 4.15
N SER A 568 52.66 -31.82 3.65
CA SER A 568 52.05 -32.99 4.27
C SER A 568 53.06 -33.85 5.06
N ASP A 569 52.59 -34.55 6.08
CA ASP A 569 53.39 -35.55 6.80
C ASP A 569 53.49 -36.85 5.99
N LEU A 570 54.60 -37.01 5.29
CA LEU A 570 54.89 -38.17 4.44
C LEU A 570 55.13 -39.46 5.24
N LYS A 571 55.33 -39.38 6.56
CA LYS A 571 55.57 -40.53 7.45
C LYS A 571 54.30 -41.07 8.08
N HIS A 572 53.18 -40.35 7.96
CA HIS A 572 51.90 -40.79 8.47
C HIS A 572 51.45 -42.07 7.75
N ALA A 573 51.14 -43.11 8.52
CA ALA A 573 50.60 -44.35 7.99
C ALA A 573 49.07 -44.36 8.12
N ASN A 574 48.39 -44.76 7.05
CA ASN A 574 46.95 -44.99 7.09
C ASN A 574 46.60 -46.26 7.91
N GLN A 575 45.31 -46.60 8.03
CA GLN A 575 44.88 -47.77 8.81
C GLN A 575 45.37 -49.12 8.26
N SER A 576 45.79 -49.20 6.98
CA SER A 576 46.45 -50.37 6.41
C SER A 576 47.97 -50.39 6.66
N GLY A 577 48.51 -49.43 7.42
CA GLY A 577 49.93 -49.32 7.74
C GLY A 577 50.79 -48.80 6.59
N GLN A 578 50.18 -48.25 5.54
CA GLN A 578 50.87 -47.75 4.35
C GLN A 578 51.17 -46.26 4.49
N THR A 579 52.43 -45.90 4.28
CA THR A 579 52.84 -44.50 4.11
C THR A 579 52.55 -44.00 2.69
N ALA A 580 52.69 -42.69 2.45
CA ALA A 580 52.55 -42.10 1.11
C ALA A 580 53.45 -42.80 0.06
N ILE A 581 54.64 -43.25 0.45
CA ILE A 581 55.57 -43.98 -0.43
C ILE A 581 55.05 -45.40 -0.72
N ASP A 582 54.48 -46.08 0.27
CA ASP A 582 53.97 -47.44 0.10
C ASP A 582 52.74 -47.45 -0.82
N VAL A 583 51.91 -46.41 -0.74
CA VAL A 583 50.79 -46.20 -1.67
C VAL A 583 51.31 -45.89 -3.09
N ALA A 584 52.35 -45.06 -3.23
CA ALA A 584 52.95 -44.76 -4.54
C ALA A 584 53.59 -45.99 -5.21
N ARG A 585 54.21 -46.89 -4.41
CA ARG A 585 54.70 -48.20 -4.89
C ARG A 585 53.56 -49.10 -5.37
N ALA A 586 52.47 -49.18 -4.59
CA ALA A 586 51.33 -50.02 -4.91
C ALA A 586 50.58 -49.56 -6.17
N SER A 587 50.47 -48.24 -6.40
CA SER A 587 49.81 -47.68 -7.59
C SER A 587 50.68 -47.70 -8.87
N CYS A 588 51.92 -48.20 -8.81
CA CYS A 588 52.83 -48.40 -9.95
C CYS A 588 53.10 -47.12 -10.78
N VAL A 589 53.36 -45.99 -10.12
CA VAL A 589 53.52 -44.65 -10.72
C VAL A 589 54.94 -44.10 -10.46
N PRO A 590 55.94 -44.40 -11.34
CA PRO A 590 57.35 -44.12 -11.07
C PRO A 590 57.68 -42.64 -10.87
N HIS A 591 57.02 -41.75 -11.62
CA HIS A 591 57.30 -40.30 -11.59
C HIS A 591 56.85 -39.59 -10.31
N MET A 592 55.91 -40.16 -9.55
CA MET A 592 55.50 -39.59 -8.26
C MET A 592 56.42 -40.02 -7.12
N MET A 593 57.08 -41.18 -7.26
CA MET A 593 58.09 -41.65 -6.30
C MET A 593 59.30 -40.69 -6.25
N ASP A 594 59.79 -40.25 -7.41
CA ASP A 594 60.90 -39.29 -7.47
C ASP A 594 60.57 -37.97 -6.74
N SER A 595 59.35 -37.44 -6.95
CA SER A 595 58.86 -36.23 -6.28
C SER A 595 58.71 -36.40 -4.76
N LEU A 596 58.31 -37.57 -4.28
CA LEU A 596 58.19 -37.85 -2.85
C LEU A 596 59.56 -38.07 -2.20
N PHE A 597 60.48 -38.80 -2.85
CA PHE A 597 61.84 -39.02 -2.33
C PHE A 597 62.65 -37.73 -2.20
N ALA A 598 62.46 -36.78 -3.13
CA ALA A 598 63.11 -35.48 -3.09
C ALA A 598 62.79 -34.66 -1.82
N HIS A 599 61.60 -34.85 -1.23
CA HIS A 599 61.13 -34.07 -0.07
C HIS A 599 61.28 -34.81 1.28
N ILE A 600 61.65 -36.10 1.27
CA ILE A 600 61.90 -36.88 2.49
C ILE A 600 63.37 -36.75 2.96
N HIS A 601 64.26 -36.39 2.04
CA HIS A 601 65.71 -36.23 2.28
C HIS A 601 66.15 -34.76 2.35
N SER A 602 65.22 -33.81 2.23
CA SER A 602 65.40 -32.38 2.53
C SER A 602 64.90 -32.08 3.93
#